data_AF-A0A9R0X7R4-F1
#
_entry.id   AF-A0A9R0X7R4-F1
#
_cell.length_a   1.000
_cell.length_b   1.000
_cell.length_c   1.000
_cell.angle_alpha   90.00
_cell.angle_beta   90.00
_cell.angle_gamma   90.00
#
_symmetry.space_group_name_H-M   'P 1'
#
loop_
_entity.id
_entity.type
_entity.pdbx_description
1 polymer ?
#
loop_
_entity_poly.entity_id
_entity_poly.type
_entity_poly.pdbx_seq_one_letter_code
_entity_poly.pdbx_strand_id
1 'polypeptide(L)'
;MVAIATSFSAAAAVAVARRSSPAHLQLVARRRLPFCTAASSSSAPPAAAAGFGWADALRVASEFGVGDESDLSGYFRKVDICNRGMGNKGEFVEFMVEDQVVGYIHKGFTEHLRDFPDVFTIVSGNNGKNSVEHVTLHSSLRTPKDRTIAIGDVIKGLGELIPGIRNELYPVTSSYGMPVYFSLERAAAPYFGIKVYGVHMNGYIEKHGEKSLWIGKRSDVKQTYPGMLDHLVAGGLVSFSFPLFSVQVLLYFISTSIEDG
;
A
#
# COMPACT_ATOMS: atom_id res chain seq x y z
N MET A 1 -1.86 -40.53 1.98
CA MET A 1 -2.46 -40.61 3.33
C MET A 1 -1.39 -41.08 4.32
N VAL A 2 -0.64 -40.13 4.90
CA VAL A 2 0.13 -40.28 6.14
C VAL A 2 -0.02 -38.94 6.85
N ALA A 3 -0.59 -38.97 8.05
CA ALA A 3 -0.72 -37.84 8.93
C ALA A 3 0.61 -37.63 9.68
N ILE A 4 1.07 -36.38 9.78
CA ILE A 4 1.92 -35.96 10.89
C ILE A 4 1.27 -34.73 11.50
N ALA A 5 0.69 -34.95 12.67
CA ALA A 5 0.25 -33.93 13.58
C ALA A 5 1.46 -33.36 14.33
N THR A 6 1.58 -32.04 14.39
CA THR A 6 2.24 -31.37 15.50
C THR A 6 1.38 -30.21 15.96
N SER A 7 0.74 -30.45 17.09
CA SER A 7 0.03 -29.52 17.96
C SER A 7 0.89 -28.34 18.41
N PHE A 8 0.29 -27.15 18.53
CA PHE A 8 0.74 -26.18 19.54
C PHE A 8 -0.44 -25.71 20.40
N SER A 9 -0.12 -25.68 21.70
CA SER A 9 -0.99 -25.67 22.86
C SER A 9 -1.60 -24.29 23.13
N ALA A 10 -2.91 -24.27 23.37
CA ALA A 10 -3.62 -23.16 24.01
C ALA A 10 -3.51 -23.32 25.53
N ALA A 11 -2.75 -22.44 26.18
CA ALA A 11 -2.74 -22.34 27.65
C ALA A 11 -3.44 -21.04 28.07
N ALA A 12 -4.55 -21.24 28.78
CA ALA A 12 -5.34 -20.21 29.42
C ALA A 12 -4.60 -19.56 30.60
N ALA A 13 -4.87 -18.28 30.82
CA ALA A 13 -4.73 -17.67 32.13
C ALA A 13 -5.98 -16.81 32.40
N VAL A 14 -6.90 -17.38 33.19
CA VAL A 14 -7.96 -16.65 33.89
C VAL A 14 -7.51 -16.51 35.33
N ALA A 15 -7.39 -15.28 35.83
CA ALA A 15 -7.46 -14.98 37.26
C ALA A 15 -8.08 -13.59 37.47
N VAL A 16 -9.07 -13.57 38.35
CA VAL A 16 -9.98 -12.48 38.72
C VAL A 16 -9.39 -11.65 39.86
N ALA A 17 -9.52 -10.31 39.83
CA ALA A 17 -9.94 -9.50 41.00
C ALA A 17 -10.12 -8.00 40.69
N ARG A 18 -11.40 -7.57 40.77
CA ARG A 18 -11.97 -6.39 41.45
C ARG A 18 -11.34 -4.97 41.33
N ARG A 19 -12.19 -4.10 40.74
CA ARG A 19 -12.58 -2.71 41.10
C ARG A 19 -11.51 -1.62 41.17
N SER A 20 -11.61 -0.66 40.25
CA SER A 20 -11.73 0.79 40.51
C SER A 20 -12.10 1.55 39.22
N SER A 21 -13.16 2.36 39.26
CA SER A 21 -13.54 3.41 38.28
C SER A 21 -13.81 4.69 39.09
N PRO A 22 -13.93 5.90 38.50
CA PRO A 22 -13.51 6.36 37.16
C PRO A 22 -12.71 7.69 37.20
N ALA A 23 -12.02 8.04 36.10
CA ALA A 23 -11.67 9.43 35.80
C ALA A 23 -12.02 9.73 34.33
N HIS A 24 -13.23 10.25 34.22
CA HIS A 24 -13.89 10.98 33.14
C HIS A 24 -12.95 11.87 32.29
N LEU A 25 -12.68 11.49 31.04
CA LEU A 25 -12.34 12.45 29.97
C LEU A 25 -13.51 12.46 28.98
N GLN A 26 -14.26 13.56 28.97
CA GLN A 26 -15.33 13.77 28.01
C GLN A 26 -14.74 14.11 26.63
N LEU A 27 -15.04 13.24 25.67
CA LEU A 27 -14.91 13.53 24.25
C LEU A 27 -15.97 14.57 23.88
N VAL A 28 -15.57 15.83 23.70
CA VAL A 28 -16.46 16.87 23.19
C VAL A 28 -16.75 16.57 21.73
N ALA A 29 -17.93 16.03 21.46
CA ALA A 29 -18.52 15.95 20.13
C ALA A 29 -18.81 17.38 19.63
N ARG A 30 -17.92 17.94 18.81
CA ARG A 30 -18.21 19.17 18.06
C ARG A 30 -19.02 18.83 16.82
N ARG A 31 -20.21 19.44 16.75
CA ARG A 31 -21.18 19.38 15.65
C ARG A 31 -20.49 19.66 14.32
N ARG A 32 -20.61 18.72 13.37
CA ARG A 32 -20.34 18.98 11.95
C ARG A 32 -21.43 19.91 11.41
N LEU A 33 -21.04 21.01 10.79
CA LEU A 33 -21.94 21.81 9.96
C LEU A 33 -22.19 21.07 8.64
N PRO A 34 -23.44 20.96 8.16
CA PRO A 34 -23.71 20.42 6.84
C PRO A 34 -23.40 21.51 5.80
N PHE A 35 -22.39 21.27 4.95
CA PHE A 35 -22.21 22.09 3.76
C PHE A 35 -22.83 21.35 2.57
N CYS A 36 -24.00 21.83 2.13
CA CYS A 36 -24.60 21.47 0.86
C CYS A 36 -23.86 22.20 -0.26
N THR A 37 -23.02 21.49 -1.00
CA THR A 37 -22.68 21.85 -2.38
C THR A 37 -23.41 20.93 -3.32
N ALA A 38 -24.33 21.50 -4.09
CA ALA A 38 -24.99 20.82 -5.20
C ALA A 38 -23.93 20.36 -6.21
N ALA A 39 -23.61 19.07 -6.21
CA ALA A 39 -22.88 18.44 -7.30
C ALA A 39 -23.91 17.96 -8.33
N SER A 40 -23.96 18.66 -9.45
CA SER A 40 -24.67 18.22 -10.65
C SER A 40 -24.21 16.82 -11.04
N SER A 41 -25.17 15.89 -11.06
CA SER A 41 -25.03 14.54 -11.59
C SER A 41 -24.58 14.57 -13.05
N SER A 42 -23.35 14.14 -13.30
CA SER A 42 -22.98 13.54 -14.58
C SER A 42 -22.36 12.18 -14.28
N SER A 43 -23.21 11.17 -14.30
CA SER A 43 -22.80 9.76 -14.29
C SER A 43 -22.14 9.44 -15.62
N ALA A 44 -20.85 9.77 -15.75
CA ALA A 44 -19.99 9.07 -16.69
C ALA A 44 -19.64 7.72 -16.05
N PRO A 45 -19.89 6.58 -16.72
CA PRO A 45 -19.41 5.31 -16.21
C PRO A 45 -17.88 5.40 -16.07
N PRO A 46 -17.28 4.83 -15.00
CA PRO A 46 -15.84 4.74 -14.94
C PRO A 46 -15.40 3.97 -16.17
N ALA A 47 -14.59 4.61 -17.02
CA ALA A 47 -13.91 3.90 -18.08
C ALA A 47 -13.15 2.77 -17.39
N ALA A 48 -13.64 1.53 -17.52
CA ALA A 48 -12.83 0.36 -17.29
C ALA A 48 -11.59 0.62 -18.14
N ALA A 49 -10.46 0.89 -17.48
CA ALA A 49 -9.19 0.98 -18.18
C ALA A 49 -9.13 -0.31 -19.00
N ALA A 50 -9.17 -0.20 -20.33
CA ALA A 50 -9.09 -1.34 -21.23
C ALA A 50 -7.75 -2.03 -20.91
N GLY A 51 -7.79 -2.99 -20.01
CA GLY A 51 -6.62 -3.62 -19.42
C GLY A 51 -6.13 -4.66 -20.39
N PHE A 52 -4.82 -4.74 -20.58
CA PHE A 52 -4.20 -5.81 -21.33
C PHE A 52 -4.49 -7.15 -20.63
N GLY A 53 -5.37 -7.95 -21.24
CA GLY A 53 -5.85 -9.24 -20.71
C GLY A 53 -5.39 -10.42 -21.57
N TRP A 54 -5.92 -11.61 -21.27
CA TRP A 54 -5.58 -12.83 -22.02
C TRP A 54 -5.93 -12.75 -23.51
N ALA A 55 -7.03 -12.10 -23.87
CA ALA A 55 -7.40 -11.91 -25.28
C ALA A 55 -6.34 -11.09 -26.04
N ASP A 56 -5.76 -10.09 -25.38
CA ASP A 56 -4.69 -9.27 -25.96
C ASP A 56 -3.37 -10.05 -26.03
N ALA A 57 -3.03 -10.78 -24.96
CA ALA A 57 -1.84 -11.61 -24.92
C ALA A 57 -1.86 -12.69 -26.02
N LEU A 58 -3.00 -13.36 -26.22
CA LEU A 58 -3.16 -14.37 -27.26
C LEU A 58 -3.14 -13.76 -28.66
N ARG A 59 -3.72 -12.57 -28.86
CA ARG A 59 -3.64 -11.85 -30.13
C ARG A 59 -2.19 -11.50 -30.47
N VAL A 60 -1.45 -10.92 -29.55
CA VAL A 60 -0.01 -10.61 -29.74
C VAL A 60 0.78 -11.89 -29.99
N ALA A 61 0.49 -12.97 -29.26
CA ALA A 61 1.14 -14.26 -29.48
C ALA A 61 0.83 -14.88 -30.85
N SER A 62 -0.36 -14.61 -31.43
CA SER A 62 -0.71 -15.08 -32.78
C SER A 62 -0.07 -14.25 -33.91
N GLU A 63 0.40 -13.04 -33.60
CA GLU A 63 1.10 -12.14 -34.52
C GLU A 63 2.64 -12.28 -34.41
N PHE A 64 3.13 -13.30 -33.70
CA PHE A 64 4.56 -13.54 -33.49
C PHE A 64 5.31 -13.60 -34.83
N GLY A 65 6.34 -12.76 -34.99
CA GLY A 65 7.15 -12.66 -36.20
C GLY A 65 6.75 -11.58 -37.21
N VAL A 66 5.71 -10.78 -36.95
CA VAL A 66 5.28 -9.66 -37.82
C VAL A 66 5.89 -8.31 -37.39
N GLY A 67 6.54 -8.24 -36.22
CA GLY A 67 7.13 -7.02 -35.65
C GLY A 67 8.67 -7.08 -35.53
N ASP A 68 9.28 -5.90 -35.38
CA ASP A 68 10.71 -5.77 -35.06
C ASP A 68 10.96 -6.23 -33.61
N GLU A 69 11.61 -7.38 -33.43
CA GLU A 69 11.94 -7.94 -32.10
C GLU A 69 12.85 -7.03 -31.27
N SER A 70 13.52 -6.05 -31.90
CA SER A 70 14.32 -5.04 -31.21
C SER A 70 13.54 -3.81 -30.77
N ASP A 71 12.25 -3.69 -31.14
CA ASP A 71 11.39 -2.57 -30.74
C ASP A 71 10.99 -2.66 -29.26
N LEU A 72 11.68 -1.88 -28.44
CA LEU A 72 11.41 -1.72 -27.01
C LEU A 72 10.55 -0.49 -26.68
N SER A 73 9.97 0.19 -27.67
CA SER A 73 9.18 1.41 -27.46
C SER A 73 8.02 1.19 -26.49
N GLY A 74 7.33 0.06 -26.61
CA GLY A 74 6.26 -0.35 -25.69
C GLY A 74 6.75 -0.55 -24.25
N TYR A 75 7.96 -1.10 -24.07
CA TYR A 75 8.59 -1.25 -22.76
C TYR A 75 8.92 0.10 -22.14
N PHE A 76 9.59 1.00 -22.87
CA PHE A 76 9.94 2.33 -22.37
C PHE A 76 8.71 3.17 -22.03
N ARG A 77 7.66 3.10 -22.85
CA ARG A 77 6.38 3.74 -22.54
C ARG A 77 5.81 3.27 -21.20
N LYS A 78 5.96 1.99 -20.85
CA LYS A 78 5.51 1.48 -19.55
C LYS A 78 6.37 1.98 -18.40
N VAL A 79 7.69 2.08 -18.60
CA VAL A 79 8.62 2.70 -17.63
C VAL A 79 8.22 4.15 -17.37
N ASP A 80 7.92 4.92 -18.41
CA ASP A 80 7.49 6.32 -18.28
C ASP A 80 6.17 6.46 -17.52
N ILE A 81 5.19 5.59 -17.80
CA ILE A 81 3.90 5.56 -17.08
C ILE A 81 4.12 5.27 -15.59
N CYS A 82 5.05 4.38 -15.24
CA CYS A 82 5.38 4.05 -13.85
C CYS A 82 6.14 5.18 -13.13
N ASN A 83 6.85 6.04 -13.86
CA ASN A 83 7.60 7.18 -13.34
C ASN A 83 6.89 8.53 -13.57
N ARG A 84 5.59 8.50 -13.89
CA ARG A 84 4.78 9.70 -14.04
C ARG A 84 4.77 10.54 -12.76
N GLY A 85 4.75 11.86 -12.90
CA GLY A 85 4.67 12.79 -11.76
C GLY A 85 6.01 13.39 -11.32
N MET A 86 7.13 13.03 -11.94
CA MET A 86 8.42 13.71 -11.68
C MET A 86 8.38 15.22 -11.94
N GLY A 87 7.55 15.69 -12.88
CA GLY A 87 7.33 17.11 -13.16
C GLY A 87 6.50 17.84 -12.10
N ASN A 88 5.76 17.11 -11.27
CA ASN A 88 4.84 17.65 -10.27
C ASN A 88 5.45 17.68 -8.86
N LYS A 89 6.77 17.51 -8.72
CA LYS A 89 7.45 17.51 -7.41
C LYS A 89 7.08 18.72 -6.55
N GLY A 90 6.87 19.88 -7.17
CA GLY A 90 6.47 21.11 -6.48
C GLY A 90 5.06 21.08 -5.87
N GLU A 91 4.22 20.09 -6.19
CA GLU A 91 2.89 19.90 -5.60
C GLU A 91 2.92 19.07 -4.31
N PHE A 92 4.06 18.49 -3.97
CA PHE A 92 4.25 17.66 -2.79
C PHE A 92 5.13 18.37 -1.76
N VAL A 93 4.97 17.99 -0.50
CA VAL A 93 5.81 18.42 0.62
C VAL A 93 6.39 17.20 1.31
N GLU A 94 7.57 17.36 1.88
CA GLU A 94 8.25 16.28 2.57
C GLU A 94 7.48 15.88 3.83
N PHE A 95 7.35 14.57 4.03
CA PHE A 95 6.88 13.99 5.28
C PHE A 95 8.08 13.43 6.03
N MET A 96 8.38 14.02 7.18
CA MET A 96 9.58 13.73 7.96
C MET A 96 9.27 13.13 9.32
N VAL A 97 10.11 12.17 9.72
CA VAL A 97 10.12 11.58 11.05
C VAL A 97 11.57 11.46 11.49
N GLU A 98 11.91 11.99 12.68
CA GLU A 98 13.28 11.98 13.20
C GLU A 98 14.32 12.51 12.19
N ASP A 99 14.02 13.65 11.58
CA ASP A 99 14.87 14.32 10.56
C ASP A 99 15.14 13.49 9.30
N GLN A 100 14.33 12.45 9.05
CA GLN A 100 14.40 11.62 7.86
C GLN A 100 13.14 11.77 7.02
N VAL A 101 13.32 11.98 5.71
CA VAL A 101 12.20 11.97 4.75
C VAL A 101 11.72 10.54 4.57
N VAL A 102 10.49 10.28 5.01
CA VAL A 102 9.84 8.96 4.93
C VAL A 102 8.76 8.91 3.84
N GLY A 103 8.35 10.05 3.30
CA GLY A 103 7.40 10.14 2.21
C GLY A 103 7.18 11.56 1.70
N TYR A 104 6.22 11.70 0.79
CA TYR A 104 5.84 12.97 0.17
C TYR A 104 4.33 13.10 0.15
N ILE A 105 3.80 14.13 0.82
CA ILE A 105 2.37 14.37 0.93
C ILE A 105 1.97 15.43 -0.08
N HIS A 106 0.89 15.20 -0.84
CA HIS A 106 0.35 16.22 -1.73
C HIS A 106 -0.13 17.43 -0.92
N LYS A 107 0.19 18.66 -1.34
CA LYS A 107 -0.16 19.90 -0.62
C LYS A 107 -1.64 19.98 -0.27
N GLY A 108 -2.52 19.62 -1.19
CA GLY A 108 -3.98 19.59 -0.94
C GLY A 108 -4.40 18.60 0.15
N PHE A 109 -3.66 17.50 0.34
CA PHE A 109 -3.96 16.53 1.40
C PHE A 109 -3.53 17.03 2.78
N THR A 110 -2.53 17.92 2.86
CA THR A 110 -2.08 18.50 4.14
C THR A 110 -3.17 19.30 4.86
N GLU A 111 -4.14 19.84 4.12
CA GLU A 111 -5.30 20.54 4.68
C GLU A 111 -6.12 19.64 5.60
N HIS A 112 -6.31 18.38 5.22
CA HIS A 112 -7.01 17.39 6.05
C HIS A 112 -6.21 16.98 7.29
N LEU A 113 -4.88 17.08 7.24
CA LEU A 113 -4.02 16.75 8.38
C LEU A 113 -4.02 17.87 9.43
N ARG A 114 -4.40 19.11 9.08
CA ARG A 114 -4.54 20.23 10.03
C ARG A 114 -5.60 19.99 11.09
N ASP A 115 -6.59 19.16 10.79
CA ASP A 115 -7.65 18.79 11.74
C ASP A 115 -7.15 17.88 12.87
N PHE A 116 -5.89 17.42 12.81
CA PHE A 116 -5.27 16.51 13.77
C PHE A 116 -3.96 17.07 14.34
N PRO A 117 -3.98 18.23 15.03
CA PRO A 117 -2.78 18.91 15.54
C PRO A 117 -2.04 18.10 16.61
N ASP A 118 -2.73 17.19 17.31
CA ASP A 118 -2.12 16.30 18.30
C ASP A 118 -1.27 15.18 17.65
N VAL A 119 -1.35 15.02 16.32
CA VAL A 119 -0.66 13.97 15.55
C VAL A 119 0.31 14.57 14.53
N PHE A 120 -0.10 15.61 13.81
CA PHE A 120 0.71 16.23 12.75
C PHE A 120 1.10 17.65 13.09
N THR A 121 2.35 18.00 12.83
CA THR A 121 2.85 19.38 12.84
C THR A 121 3.16 19.77 11.40
N ILE A 122 2.52 20.83 10.91
CA ILE A 122 2.71 21.36 9.56
C ILE A 122 3.61 22.59 9.67
N VAL A 123 4.84 22.46 9.20
CA VAL A 123 5.84 23.53 9.29
C VAL A 123 5.73 24.41 8.06
N SER A 124 5.57 25.71 8.29
CA SER A 124 5.47 26.72 7.23
C SER A 124 6.81 27.43 7.06
N GLY A 125 7.23 27.61 5.80
CA GLY A 125 8.45 28.33 5.47
C GLY A 125 8.31 29.85 5.65
N ASN A 126 9.44 30.54 5.81
CA ASN A 126 9.51 31.99 6.04
C ASN A 126 9.05 32.87 4.86
N ASN A 127 8.82 32.29 3.67
CA ASN A 127 8.63 33.02 2.42
C ASN A 127 7.16 33.34 2.04
N GLY A 128 6.21 33.19 2.97
CA GLY A 128 4.83 33.65 2.78
C GLY A 128 3.80 32.78 3.49
N LYS A 129 2.63 33.36 3.77
CA LYS A 129 1.58 32.82 4.66
C LYS A 129 1.04 31.41 4.32
N ASN A 130 1.36 30.84 3.15
CA ASN A 130 0.78 29.59 2.65
C ASN A 130 1.83 28.56 2.14
N SER A 131 3.13 28.77 2.31
CA SER A 131 4.13 27.77 1.88
C SER A 131 4.38 26.75 2.99
N VAL A 132 3.80 25.55 2.86
CA VAL A 132 4.17 24.40 3.69
C VAL A 132 5.56 23.93 3.25
N GLU A 133 6.49 23.89 4.19
CA GLU A 133 7.85 23.40 3.98
C GLU A 133 7.86 21.87 4.10
N HIS A 134 7.36 21.36 5.22
CA HIS A 134 7.29 19.93 5.49
C HIS A 134 6.20 19.61 6.53
N VAL A 135 5.86 18.33 6.62
CA VAL A 135 4.96 17.76 7.62
C VAL A 135 5.77 16.83 8.52
N THR A 136 5.61 16.96 9.83
CA THR A 136 6.22 16.06 10.83
C THR A 136 5.15 15.49 11.76
N LEU A 137 5.53 14.48 12.54
CA LEU A 137 4.70 13.96 13.61
C LEU A 137 4.88 14.81 14.88
N HIS A 138 3.81 14.94 15.67
CA HIS A 138 3.82 15.67 16.91
C HIS A 138 4.84 15.07 17.90
N SER A 139 5.55 15.94 18.63
CA SER A 139 6.70 15.57 19.48
C SER A 139 6.34 14.66 20.68
N SER A 140 5.06 14.54 21.01
CA SER A 140 4.57 13.58 22.01
C SER A 140 4.64 12.13 21.53
N LEU A 141 4.64 11.88 20.21
CA LEU A 141 4.63 10.54 19.61
C LEU A 141 6.05 9.97 19.49
N ARG A 142 6.58 9.48 20.62
CA ARG A 142 7.99 9.09 20.74
C ARG A 142 8.31 7.70 20.21
N THR A 143 7.39 6.75 20.31
CA THR A 143 7.66 5.36 19.90
C THR A 143 7.01 5.02 18.56
N PRO A 144 7.56 4.06 17.79
CA PRO A 144 6.91 3.57 16.58
C PRO A 144 5.49 3.07 16.80
N LYS A 145 5.22 2.48 17.97
CA LYS A 145 3.90 2.00 18.35
C LYS A 145 2.91 3.16 18.55
N ASP A 146 3.31 4.21 19.28
CA ASP A 146 2.44 5.37 19.53
C ASP A 146 2.09 6.09 18.21
N ARG A 147 3.08 6.26 17.33
CA ARG A 147 2.89 6.83 15.99
C ARG A 147 1.91 5.99 15.16
N THR A 148 2.09 4.67 15.17
CA THR A 148 1.21 3.73 14.45
C THR A 148 -0.23 3.83 14.93
N ILE A 149 -0.45 3.88 16.24
CA ILE A 149 -1.79 3.99 16.83
C ILE A 149 -2.42 5.34 16.47
N ALA A 150 -1.70 6.44 16.73
CA ALA A 150 -2.21 7.79 16.50
C ALA A 150 -2.58 8.02 15.03
N ILE A 151 -1.70 7.66 14.09
CA ILE A 151 -1.96 7.79 12.65
C ILE A 151 -3.08 6.84 12.22
N GLY A 152 -3.14 5.63 12.78
CA GLY A 152 -4.24 4.70 12.54
C GLY A 152 -5.61 5.29 12.91
N ASP A 153 -5.69 6.03 14.01
CA ASP A 153 -6.92 6.71 14.41
C ASP A 153 -7.24 7.92 13.52
N VAL A 154 -6.22 8.64 13.03
CA VAL A 154 -6.41 9.67 11.99
C VAL A 154 -6.98 9.07 10.71
N ILE A 155 -6.41 7.97 10.22
CA ILE A 155 -6.87 7.29 8.99
C ILE A 155 -8.35 6.87 9.13
N LYS A 156 -8.74 6.34 10.29
CA LYS A 156 -10.16 6.04 10.58
C LYS A 156 -11.02 7.30 10.55
N GLY A 157 -10.54 8.41 11.13
CA GLY A 157 -11.23 9.70 11.14
C GLY A 157 -11.41 10.33 9.77
N LEU A 158 -10.46 10.12 8.86
CA LEU A 158 -10.53 10.57 7.46
C LEU A 158 -11.57 9.80 6.63
N GLY A 159 -11.91 8.57 7.03
CA GLY A 159 -13.00 7.78 6.44
C GLY A 159 -12.85 7.58 4.94
N GLU A 160 -13.90 7.95 4.18
CA GLU A 160 -13.99 7.77 2.72
C GLU A 160 -12.90 8.51 1.92
N LEU A 161 -12.16 9.44 2.54
CA LEU A 161 -11.01 10.06 1.89
C LEU A 161 -9.88 9.05 1.62
N ILE A 162 -9.79 7.99 2.43
CA ILE A 162 -8.85 6.88 2.23
C ILE A 162 -9.66 5.59 2.04
N PRO A 163 -10.20 5.35 0.82
CA PRO A 163 -11.01 4.18 0.55
C PRO A 163 -10.16 2.91 0.49
N GLY A 164 -10.82 1.76 0.70
CA GLY A 164 -10.21 0.44 0.46
C GLY A 164 -9.21 0.01 1.54
N ILE A 165 -9.53 0.28 2.81
CA ILE A 165 -8.83 -0.23 4.00
C ILE A 165 -8.69 -1.76 3.93
N ARG A 166 -7.50 -2.27 4.24
CA ARG A 166 -7.17 -3.69 4.15
C ARG A 166 -6.81 -4.33 5.49
N ASN A 167 -6.67 -3.54 6.55
CA ASN A 167 -6.12 -3.98 7.84
C ASN A 167 -4.73 -4.59 7.65
N GLU A 168 -3.95 -4.01 6.74
CA GLU A 168 -2.61 -4.47 6.37
C GLU A 168 -1.66 -3.29 6.56
N LEU A 169 -0.71 -3.43 7.48
CA LEU A 169 0.21 -2.36 7.81
C LEU A 169 1.52 -2.52 7.03
N TYR A 170 1.92 -1.46 6.33
CA TYR A 170 3.24 -1.34 5.74
C TYR A 170 4.21 -0.63 6.67
N PRO A 171 5.47 -1.10 6.75
CA PRO A 171 6.49 -0.42 7.52
C PRO A 171 6.88 0.89 6.83
N VAL A 172 6.98 1.97 7.59
CA VAL A 172 7.44 3.27 7.11
C VAL A 172 8.93 3.42 7.43
N THR A 173 9.75 3.52 6.39
CA THR A 173 11.21 3.66 6.47
C THR A 173 11.71 4.75 5.54
N SER A 174 12.91 5.27 5.80
CA SER A 174 13.60 6.19 4.88
C SER A 174 14.12 5.49 3.63
N SER A 175 14.59 4.25 3.76
CA SER A 175 14.97 3.37 2.64
C SER A 175 14.88 1.88 3.02
N TYR A 176 15.12 0.99 2.06
CA TYR A 176 15.03 -0.46 2.28
C TYR A 176 16.05 -0.92 3.32
N GLY A 177 15.61 -1.72 4.30
CA GLY A 177 16.48 -2.24 5.37
C GLY A 177 16.79 -1.25 6.48
N MET A 178 16.34 0.01 6.38
CA MET A 178 16.48 1.00 7.45
C MET A 178 15.46 0.78 8.57
N PRO A 179 15.69 1.36 9.77
CA PRO A 179 14.76 1.25 10.87
C PRO A 179 13.33 1.67 10.51
N VAL A 180 12.36 0.94 11.08
CA VAL A 180 10.93 1.22 10.92
C VAL A 180 10.51 2.30 11.90
N TYR A 181 10.13 3.46 11.38
CA TYR A 181 9.72 4.61 12.21
C TYR A 181 8.34 4.43 12.81
N PHE A 182 7.44 3.76 12.08
CA PHE A 182 6.09 3.36 12.46
C PHE A 182 5.50 2.49 11.33
N SER A 183 4.28 1.99 11.51
CA SER A 183 3.56 1.25 10.46
C SER A 183 2.30 2.00 10.03
N LEU A 184 1.98 1.94 8.73
CA LEU A 184 0.88 2.68 8.11
C LEU A 184 -0.05 1.73 7.37
N GLU A 185 -1.37 1.95 7.46
CA GLU A 185 -2.34 1.20 6.66
C GLU A 185 -2.02 1.30 5.16
N ARG A 186 -2.01 0.16 4.47
CA ARG A 186 -1.69 0.02 3.06
C ARG A 186 -2.49 0.97 2.17
N ALA A 187 -3.78 1.15 2.46
CA ALA A 187 -4.62 2.08 1.70
C ALA A 187 -4.17 3.55 1.81
N ALA A 188 -3.53 3.93 2.92
CA ALA A 188 -3.03 5.28 3.16
C ALA A 188 -1.66 5.53 2.51
N ALA A 189 -0.92 4.48 2.12
CA ALA A 189 0.44 4.63 1.58
C ALA A 189 0.57 5.63 0.41
N PRO A 190 -0.34 5.70 -0.57
CA PRO A 190 -0.28 6.68 -1.64
C PRO A 190 -0.49 8.13 -1.19
N TYR A 191 -1.26 8.35 -0.11
CA TYR A 191 -1.57 9.68 0.42
C TYR A 191 -0.42 10.27 1.22
N PHE A 192 0.32 9.41 1.92
CA PHE A 192 1.54 9.77 2.63
C PHE A 192 2.80 9.70 1.76
N GLY A 193 2.67 9.18 0.53
CA GLY A 193 3.76 9.02 -0.43
C GLY A 193 4.94 8.23 0.13
N ILE A 194 4.68 7.25 1.00
CA ILE A 194 5.72 6.42 1.60
C ILE A 194 6.31 5.47 0.57
N LYS A 195 7.56 5.05 0.79
CA LYS A 195 8.14 3.94 0.04
C LYS A 195 7.48 2.63 0.45
N VAL A 196 6.95 1.89 -0.52
CA VAL A 196 6.37 0.56 -0.33
C VAL A 196 7.23 -0.45 -1.06
N TYR A 197 7.42 -1.62 -0.44
CA TYR A 197 8.21 -2.70 -1.00
C TYR A 197 7.32 -3.90 -1.28
N GLY A 198 7.71 -4.70 -2.25
CA GLY A 198 7.00 -5.91 -2.63
C GLY A 198 7.96 -6.98 -3.15
N VAL A 199 7.46 -8.21 -3.20
CA VAL A 199 8.16 -9.34 -3.80
C VAL A 199 7.39 -9.76 -5.04
N HIS A 200 8.14 -10.06 -6.09
CA HIS A 200 7.63 -10.56 -7.36
C HIS A 200 8.48 -11.74 -7.81
N MET A 201 7.84 -12.81 -8.27
CA MET A 201 8.50 -14.04 -8.70
C MET A 201 8.06 -14.41 -10.11
N ASN A 202 9.05 -14.60 -10.99
CA ASN A 202 8.87 -15.18 -12.31
C ASN A 202 9.12 -16.68 -12.22
N GLY A 203 8.12 -17.49 -12.59
CA GLY A 203 8.30 -18.93 -12.74
C GLY A 203 8.31 -19.28 -14.22
N TYR A 204 9.33 -19.98 -14.69
CA TYR A 204 9.41 -20.46 -16.07
C TYR A 204 9.74 -21.95 -16.09
N ILE A 205 9.38 -22.60 -17.19
CA ILE A 205 9.72 -23.99 -17.48
C ILE A 205 10.45 -24.05 -18.82
N GLU A 206 11.28 -25.07 -18.99
CA GLU A 206 11.92 -25.38 -20.26
C GLU A 206 11.51 -26.80 -20.68
N LYS A 207 10.89 -26.93 -21.84
CA LYS A 207 10.46 -28.22 -22.40
C LYS A 207 10.89 -28.28 -23.86
N HIS A 208 11.62 -29.33 -24.23
CA HIS A 208 12.12 -29.53 -25.61
C HIS A 208 12.92 -28.34 -26.17
N GLY A 209 13.65 -27.60 -25.33
CA GLY A 209 14.42 -26.41 -25.72
C GLY A 209 13.59 -25.12 -25.84
N GLU A 210 12.28 -25.18 -25.60
CA GLU A 210 11.40 -24.01 -25.55
C GLU A 210 11.17 -23.56 -24.11
N LYS A 211 11.24 -22.24 -23.88
CA LYS A 211 10.97 -21.63 -22.57
C LYS A 211 9.55 -21.10 -22.53
N SER A 212 8.80 -21.45 -21.48
CA SER A 212 7.48 -20.91 -21.20
C SER A 212 7.46 -20.23 -19.83
N LEU A 213 6.79 -19.08 -19.74
CA LEU A 213 6.64 -18.32 -18.50
C LEU A 213 5.24 -18.56 -17.92
N TRP A 214 5.16 -18.82 -16.61
CA TRP A 214 3.89 -18.85 -15.89
C TRP A 214 3.41 -17.43 -15.65
N ILE A 215 2.24 -17.12 -16.20
CA ILE A 215 1.55 -15.84 -16.03
C ILE A 215 0.27 -16.05 -15.23
N GLY A 216 0.13 -15.34 -14.11
CA GLY A 216 -1.09 -15.36 -13.31
C GLY A 216 -2.16 -14.45 -13.91
N LYS A 217 -3.43 -14.87 -13.85
CA LYS A 217 -4.57 -13.95 -14.00
C LYS A 217 -5.03 -13.51 -12.61
N ARG A 218 -5.09 -12.21 -12.37
CA ARG A 218 -5.67 -11.69 -11.12
C ARG A 218 -7.16 -11.98 -11.10
N SER A 219 -7.68 -12.34 -9.93
CA SER A 219 -9.12 -12.50 -9.73
C SER A 219 -9.86 -11.19 -10.00
N ASP A 220 -11.04 -11.28 -10.61
CA ASP A 220 -11.88 -10.13 -10.95
C ASP A 220 -12.42 -9.38 -9.71
N VAL A 221 -12.37 -9.98 -8.53
CA VAL A 221 -12.76 -9.34 -7.26
C VAL A 221 -11.60 -8.62 -6.55
N LYS A 222 -10.39 -8.60 -7.13
CA LYS A 222 -9.27 -7.85 -6.55
C LYS A 222 -9.56 -6.34 -6.62
N GLN A 223 -9.40 -5.66 -5.49
CA GLN A 223 -9.60 -4.21 -5.38
C GLN A 223 -8.69 -3.39 -6.31
N THR A 224 -7.49 -3.89 -6.63
CA THR A 224 -6.56 -3.23 -7.54
C THR A 224 -6.25 -4.16 -8.71
N TYR A 225 -6.35 -3.60 -9.92
CA TYR A 225 -6.06 -4.29 -11.19
C TYR A 225 -6.80 -5.64 -11.32
N PRO A 226 -8.14 -5.68 -11.17
CA PRO A 226 -8.93 -6.90 -11.34
C PRO A 226 -8.77 -7.45 -12.77
N GLY A 227 -8.68 -8.77 -12.90
CA GLY A 227 -8.63 -9.46 -14.21
C GLY A 227 -7.33 -9.30 -15.01
N MET A 228 -6.41 -8.44 -14.57
CA MET A 228 -5.13 -8.20 -15.25
C MET A 228 -4.15 -9.37 -15.11
N LEU A 229 -3.22 -9.47 -16.05
CA LEU A 229 -2.10 -10.40 -15.96
C LEU A 229 -1.08 -9.95 -14.91
N ASP A 230 -0.45 -10.90 -14.23
CA ASP A 230 0.50 -10.68 -13.14
C ASP A 230 1.60 -11.75 -13.17
N HIS A 231 2.64 -11.53 -12.37
CA HIS A 231 3.67 -12.54 -12.12
C HIS A 231 3.06 -13.81 -11.51
N LEU A 232 3.78 -14.94 -11.59
CA LEU A 232 3.37 -16.19 -10.94
C LEU A 232 3.02 -15.93 -9.48
N VAL A 233 3.85 -15.14 -8.80
CA VAL A 233 3.49 -14.56 -7.50
C VAL A 233 3.93 -13.11 -7.39
N ALA A 234 3.06 -12.31 -6.78
CA ALA A 234 3.34 -10.94 -6.38
C ALA A 234 2.65 -10.59 -5.04
N GLY A 235 3.31 -9.80 -4.20
CA GLY A 235 2.75 -9.34 -2.93
C GLY A 235 3.51 -8.17 -2.32
N GLY A 236 2.84 -7.41 -1.44
CA GLY A 236 3.50 -6.36 -0.66
C GLY A 236 4.29 -6.93 0.52
N LEU A 237 5.36 -6.25 0.92
CA LEU A 237 6.17 -6.61 2.09
C LEU A 237 5.65 -5.88 3.33
N VAL A 238 5.09 -6.65 4.27
CA VAL A 238 4.58 -6.14 5.56
C VAL A 238 5.65 -6.13 6.66
N SER A 239 6.78 -6.81 6.45
CA SER A 239 7.92 -6.84 7.39
C SER A 239 9.23 -7.13 6.67
N PHE A 240 10.30 -6.42 7.05
CA PHE A 240 11.66 -6.65 6.52
C PHE A 240 12.39 -7.81 7.19
N SER A 241 11.87 -8.37 8.27
CA SER A 241 12.54 -9.45 8.99
C SER A 241 12.52 -10.79 8.23
N PHE A 242 11.69 -10.91 7.19
CA PHE A 242 11.38 -12.21 6.59
C PHE A 242 11.08 -12.20 5.07
N PRO A 243 11.85 -11.49 4.21
CA PRO A 243 11.60 -11.51 2.76
C PRO A 243 11.74 -12.93 2.18
N LEU A 244 12.73 -13.70 2.64
CA LEU A 244 12.92 -15.09 2.23
C LEU A 244 11.83 -16.04 2.74
N PHE A 245 11.25 -15.79 3.92
CA PHE A 245 10.17 -16.65 4.43
C PHE A 245 8.87 -16.45 3.64
N SER A 246 8.54 -15.20 3.26
CA SER A 246 7.39 -14.93 2.39
C SER A 246 7.54 -15.63 1.03
N VAL A 247 8.76 -15.73 0.51
CA VAL A 247 9.09 -16.47 -0.71
C VAL A 247 9.08 -17.99 -0.46
N GLN A 248 9.59 -18.47 0.68
CA GLN A 248 9.72 -19.89 1.01
C GLN A 248 8.37 -20.56 1.24
N VAL A 249 7.47 -19.93 2.00
CA VAL A 249 6.09 -20.42 2.22
C VAL A 249 5.38 -20.57 0.88
N LEU A 250 5.59 -19.60 0.01
CA LEU A 250 4.96 -19.53 -1.29
C LEU A 250 5.50 -20.59 -2.27
N LEU A 251 6.82 -20.82 -2.30
CA LEU A 251 7.42 -21.92 -3.07
C LEU A 251 6.92 -23.29 -2.60
N TYR A 252 6.73 -23.46 -1.28
CA TYR A 252 6.18 -24.69 -0.72
C TYR A 252 4.75 -24.95 -1.21
N PHE A 253 3.88 -23.93 -1.19
CA PHE A 253 2.51 -24.05 -1.72
C PHE A 253 2.47 -24.40 -3.22
N ILE A 254 3.32 -23.77 -4.03
CA ILE A 254 3.39 -24.05 -5.46
C ILE A 254 3.85 -25.50 -5.71
N SER A 255 4.88 -25.96 -4.99
CA SER A 255 5.36 -27.34 -5.12
C SER A 255 4.26 -28.36 -4.81
N THR A 256 3.49 -28.15 -3.74
CA THR A 256 2.40 -29.06 -3.38
C THR A 256 1.23 -29.04 -4.38
N SER A 257 0.91 -27.89 -4.98
CA SER A 257 -0.18 -27.81 -5.97
C SER A 257 0.20 -28.35 -7.35
N ILE A 258 1.49 -28.42 -7.68
CA ILE A 258 1.98 -29.03 -8.93
C ILE A 258 2.04 -30.55 -8.83
N GLU A 259 2.29 -31.12 -7.66
CA GLU A 259 2.35 -32.58 -7.47
C GLU A 259 0.97 -33.25 -7.44
N ASP A 260 -0.10 -32.48 -7.19
CA ASP A 260 -1.49 -32.96 -7.09
C ASP A 260 -2.31 -32.80 -8.40
N GLY A 261 -1.70 -32.41 -9.53
CA GLY A 261 -2.36 -32.17 -10.82
C GLY A 261 -1.70 -32.90 -12.00
#